data_AF-A0A2M7A6U2-F1
#
_entry.id   AF-A0A2M7A6U2-F1
#
_cell.length_a   1.000
_cell.length_b   1.000
_cell.length_c   1.000
_cell.angle_alpha   90.00
_cell.angle_beta   90.00
_cell.angle_gamma   90.00
#
_symmetry.space_group_name_H-M   'P 1'
#
loop_
_entity.id
_entity.type
_entity.pdbx_description
1 polymer ?
#
loop_
_entity_poly.entity_id
_entity_poly.type
_entity_poly.pdbx_seq_one_letter_code
_entity_poly.pdbx_strand_id
1 'polypeptide(L)'
;MESPGRTESLSNGLVALSDKLRYQSESDGFITLLYIAARLRGDDGCPWDREQTHESLKPCVLEESYEVIDAIDTGCPVKLREELGDLLMLVVMHAQIAAEAGRFNIGDALHSINAKLMRRHPHVFGDGVANTPDEVLARWESIKNEDTGCATIADKIDHIPAALPALSRAAKVQKTAATVGFDWESPTDAVHKVVEEVREVSEALGQSSSEKLSEELGDLLFAVVNVARLSRIDAEDALRQATRKFARRFAEVEQRATAEGSLLSCMGLSEMDKLWESVKEKESDSVPDQPWQVDGSPRG
;
A
#
# COMPACT_ATOMS: atom_id res chain seq x y z
N MET A 1 -25.17 -43.87 -12.70
CA MET A 1 -24.05 -44.20 -11.79
C MET A 1 -22.85 -43.43 -12.30
N GLU A 2 -22.72 -42.18 -11.88
CA GLU A 2 -21.53 -41.37 -12.15
C GLU A 2 -20.45 -41.78 -11.13
N SER A 3 -19.26 -42.12 -11.62
CA SER A 3 -18.12 -42.51 -10.77
C SER A 3 -17.55 -41.27 -10.06
N PRO A 4 -17.60 -41.19 -8.72
CA PRO A 4 -17.11 -40.03 -7.97
C PRO A 4 -15.57 -39.94 -7.90
N GLY A 5 -14.84 -40.98 -8.32
CA GLY A 5 -13.43 -41.15 -7.94
C GLY A 5 -12.36 -40.56 -8.88
N ARG A 6 -12.72 -39.98 -10.04
CA ARG A 6 -11.72 -39.55 -11.03
C ARG A 6 -11.30 -38.08 -10.88
N THR A 7 -12.20 -37.22 -10.41
CA THR A 7 -11.96 -35.79 -10.17
C THR A 7 -11.22 -35.54 -8.85
N GLU A 8 -11.57 -36.23 -7.76
CA GLU A 8 -10.84 -36.15 -6.47
C GLU A 8 -9.41 -36.70 -6.55
N SER A 9 -9.17 -37.72 -7.38
CA SER A 9 -7.83 -38.32 -7.56
C SER A 9 -6.85 -37.40 -8.31
N LEU A 10 -7.36 -36.55 -9.22
CA LEU A 10 -6.54 -35.61 -9.98
C LEU A 10 -6.27 -34.33 -9.18
N SER A 11 -7.24 -33.84 -8.40
CA SER A 11 -7.04 -32.69 -7.51
C SER A 11 -6.02 -33.01 -6.40
N ASN A 12 -6.12 -34.19 -5.78
CA ASN A 12 -5.16 -34.63 -4.76
C ASN A 12 -3.76 -34.88 -5.34
N GLY A 13 -3.65 -35.25 -6.62
CA GLY A 13 -2.36 -35.42 -7.30
C GLY A 13 -1.65 -34.11 -7.62
N LEU A 14 -2.40 -33.04 -7.95
CA LEU A 14 -1.86 -31.70 -8.22
C LEU A 14 -1.43 -30.98 -6.95
N VAL A 15 -2.21 -31.10 -5.86
CA VAL A 15 -1.82 -30.60 -4.52
C VAL A 15 -0.56 -31.31 -4.01
N ALA A 16 -0.42 -32.61 -4.26
CA ALA A 16 0.81 -33.35 -3.94
C ALA A 16 2.02 -32.97 -4.82
N LEU A 17 1.81 -32.28 -5.94
CA LEU A 17 2.87 -31.78 -6.83
C LEU A 17 3.34 -30.38 -6.39
N SER A 18 2.45 -29.52 -5.88
CA SER A 18 2.84 -28.21 -5.34
C SER A 18 3.75 -28.32 -4.11
N ASP A 19 3.46 -29.26 -3.20
CA ASP A 19 4.29 -29.54 -2.01
C ASP A 19 5.69 -30.09 -2.35
N LYS A 20 5.91 -30.53 -3.60
CA LYS A 20 7.16 -31.11 -4.10
C LYS A 20 7.97 -30.17 -5.00
N LEU A 21 7.45 -28.98 -5.34
CA LEU A 21 8.19 -27.97 -6.09
C LEU A 21 9.26 -27.32 -5.18
N ARG A 22 10.35 -28.05 -4.93
CA ARG A 22 11.58 -27.48 -4.41
C ARG A 22 12.45 -27.06 -5.59
N TYR A 23 12.53 -25.77 -5.82
CA TYR A 23 13.37 -25.20 -6.87
C TYR A 23 14.85 -25.29 -6.48
N GLN A 24 15.72 -25.59 -7.46
CA GLN A 24 17.17 -25.67 -7.23
C GLN A 24 17.82 -24.27 -7.19
N SER A 25 17.17 -23.30 -7.84
CA SER A 25 17.52 -21.88 -7.81
C SER A 25 16.27 -21.00 -7.78
N GLU A 26 16.43 -19.74 -7.36
CA GLU A 26 15.37 -18.72 -7.43
C GLU A 26 14.90 -18.50 -8.88
N SER A 27 15.83 -18.58 -9.84
CA SER A 27 15.53 -18.48 -11.26
C SER A 27 14.58 -19.59 -11.72
N ASP A 28 14.76 -20.83 -11.27
CA ASP A 28 13.87 -21.94 -11.65
C ASP A 28 12.43 -21.71 -11.17
N GLY A 29 12.27 -21.16 -9.97
CA GLY A 29 10.96 -20.80 -9.42
C GLY A 29 10.27 -19.74 -10.26
N PHE A 30 10.98 -18.67 -10.61
CA PHE A 30 10.42 -17.61 -11.44
C PHE A 30 10.08 -18.09 -12.86
N ILE A 31 10.96 -18.86 -13.50
CA ILE A 31 10.69 -19.45 -14.82
C ILE A 31 9.48 -20.39 -14.78
N THR A 32 9.31 -21.15 -13.70
CA THR A 32 8.13 -22.00 -13.51
C THR A 32 6.85 -21.17 -13.45
N LEU A 33 6.84 -20.03 -12.73
CA LEU A 33 5.71 -19.11 -12.69
C LEU A 33 5.36 -18.56 -14.08
N LEU A 34 6.36 -18.15 -14.87
CA LEU A 34 6.15 -17.69 -16.25
C LEU A 34 5.49 -18.79 -17.10
N TYR A 35 5.98 -20.03 -16.98
CA TYR A 35 5.39 -21.18 -17.68
C TYR A 35 3.94 -21.43 -17.25
N ILE A 36 3.65 -21.38 -15.95
CA ILE A 36 2.29 -21.56 -15.42
C ILE A 36 1.35 -20.51 -15.99
N ALA A 37 1.70 -19.22 -15.94
CA ALA A 37 0.87 -18.15 -16.48
C ALA A 37 0.59 -18.32 -17.98
N ALA A 38 1.62 -18.64 -18.76
CA ALA A 38 1.46 -18.94 -20.19
C ALA A 38 0.57 -20.18 -20.44
N ARG A 39 0.70 -21.23 -19.61
CA ARG A 39 -0.10 -22.46 -19.74
C ARG A 39 -1.57 -22.24 -19.35
N LEU A 40 -1.82 -21.41 -18.33
CA LEU A 40 -3.17 -21.01 -17.90
C LEU A 40 -3.88 -20.21 -18.99
N ARG A 41 -3.15 -19.36 -19.72
CA ARG A 41 -3.70 -18.51 -20.79
C ARG A 41 -3.63 -19.10 -22.21
N GLY A 42 -3.00 -20.25 -22.39
CA GLY A 42 -2.96 -20.95 -23.68
C GLY A 42 -4.33 -21.48 -24.14
N ASP A 43 -4.44 -21.96 -25.38
CA ASP A 43 -5.71 -22.39 -25.99
C ASP A 43 -6.45 -23.47 -25.17
N ASP A 44 -5.71 -24.47 -24.67
CA ASP A 44 -6.19 -25.52 -23.76
C ASP A 44 -6.01 -25.15 -22.28
N GLY A 45 -5.95 -23.85 -21.97
CA GLY A 45 -5.76 -23.29 -20.64
C GLY A 45 -7.06 -23.13 -19.85
N CYS A 46 -6.98 -22.41 -18.73
CA CYS A 46 -8.14 -22.09 -17.90
C CYS A 46 -8.99 -21.01 -18.59
N PRO A 47 -10.30 -21.24 -18.83
CA PRO A 47 -11.16 -20.25 -19.48
C PRO A 47 -11.19 -18.90 -18.75
N TRP A 48 -11.20 -18.91 -17.42
CA TRP A 48 -11.21 -17.69 -16.62
C TRP A 48 -9.92 -16.88 -16.79
N ASP A 49 -8.75 -17.54 -16.71
CA ASP A 49 -7.45 -16.87 -16.87
C ASP A 49 -7.27 -16.30 -18.27
N ARG A 50 -7.75 -17.00 -19.30
CA ARG A 50 -7.70 -16.56 -20.70
C ARG A 50 -8.51 -15.30 -20.95
N GLU A 51 -9.67 -15.17 -20.31
CA GLU A 51 -10.57 -14.03 -20.49
C GLU A 51 -10.08 -12.75 -19.77
N GLN A 52 -9.09 -12.85 -18.87
CA GLN A 52 -8.58 -11.69 -18.15
C GLN A 52 -7.89 -10.67 -19.07
N THR A 53 -8.09 -9.40 -18.76
CA THR A 53 -7.44 -8.24 -19.39
C THR A 53 -6.69 -7.41 -18.35
N HIS A 54 -5.95 -6.38 -18.79
CA HIS A 54 -5.32 -5.46 -17.84
C HIS A 54 -6.34 -4.74 -16.96
N GLU A 55 -7.50 -4.40 -17.52
CA GLU A 55 -8.58 -3.70 -16.82
C GLU A 55 -9.26 -4.60 -15.80
N SER A 56 -9.48 -5.87 -16.12
CA SER A 56 -10.16 -6.82 -15.21
C SER A 56 -9.29 -7.21 -14.01
N LEU A 57 -7.96 -7.23 -14.17
CA LEU A 57 -7.01 -7.57 -13.10
C LEU A 57 -6.59 -6.38 -12.23
N LYS A 58 -6.89 -5.14 -12.64
CA LYS A 58 -6.54 -3.93 -11.87
C LYS A 58 -7.05 -3.96 -10.41
N PRO A 59 -8.30 -4.39 -10.11
CA PRO A 59 -8.75 -4.49 -8.71
C PRO A 59 -7.91 -5.47 -7.89
N CYS A 60 -7.55 -6.62 -8.47
CA CYS A 60 -6.71 -7.61 -7.81
C CYS A 60 -5.33 -7.02 -7.44
N VAL A 61 -4.71 -6.22 -8.32
CA VAL A 61 -3.42 -5.57 -8.00
C VAL A 61 -3.53 -4.69 -6.75
N LEU A 62 -4.64 -3.98 -6.59
CA LEU A 62 -4.86 -3.18 -5.38
C LEU A 62 -5.08 -4.07 -4.15
N GLU A 63 -5.91 -5.10 -4.29
CA GLU A 63 -6.20 -6.07 -3.22
C GLU A 63 -4.92 -6.73 -2.70
N GLU A 64 -4.12 -7.36 -3.56
CA GLU A 64 -2.87 -8.02 -3.16
C GLU A 64 -1.84 -7.02 -2.61
N SER A 65 -1.83 -5.77 -3.13
CA SER A 65 -0.97 -4.72 -2.55
C SER A 65 -1.37 -4.40 -1.12
N TYR A 66 -2.66 -4.41 -0.79
CA TYR A 66 -3.14 -4.17 0.57
C TYR A 66 -2.98 -5.38 1.48
N GLU A 67 -3.10 -6.60 0.97
CA GLU A 67 -2.81 -7.83 1.72
C GLU A 67 -1.32 -7.92 2.09
N VAL A 68 -0.41 -7.56 1.17
CA VAL A 68 1.03 -7.40 1.50
C VAL A 68 1.21 -6.40 2.64
N ILE A 69 0.49 -5.27 2.62
CA ILE A 69 0.59 -4.28 3.69
C ILE A 69 0.02 -4.81 5.01
N ASP A 70 -1.13 -5.50 5.01
CA ASP A 70 -1.67 -6.12 6.23
C ASP A 70 -0.71 -7.18 6.80
N ALA A 71 -0.08 -7.98 5.93
CA ALA A 71 0.91 -8.95 6.35
C ALA A 71 2.14 -8.29 7.02
N ILE A 72 2.58 -7.14 6.51
CA ILE A 72 3.60 -6.31 7.16
C ILE A 72 3.08 -5.76 8.49
N ASP A 73 1.91 -5.14 8.53
CA ASP A 73 1.39 -4.52 9.75
C ASP A 73 1.09 -5.56 10.86
N THR A 74 0.71 -6.78 10.48
CA THR A 74 0.45 -7.92 11.40
C THR A 74 1.70 -8.67 11.81
N GLY A 75 2.83 -8.45 11.14
CA GLY A 75 4.05 -9.15 11.49
C GLY A 75 4.08 -10.63 11.12
N CYS A 76 3.33 -11.04 10.10
CA CYS A 76 3.15 -12.46 9.79
C CYS A 76 4.02 -12.90 8.60
N PRO A 77 5.15 -13.62 8.81
CA PRO A 77 6.03 -14.04 7.71
C PRO A 77 5.38 -15.03 6.73
N VAL A 78 4.45 -15.85 7.22
CA VAL A 78 3.75 -16.81 6.37
C VAL A 78 2.84 -16.10 5.39
N LYS A 79 1.99 -15.19 5.88
CA LYS A 79 1.15 -14.33 5.03
C LYS A 79 2.00 -13.49 4.10
N LEU A 80 3.03 -12.79 4.61
CA LEU A 80 3.85 -11.92 3.76
C LEU A 80 4.45 -12.67 2.57
N ARG A 81 4.90 -13.89 2.77
CA ARG A 81 5.43 -14.73 1.68
C ARG A 81 4.33 -15.11 0.66
N GLU A 82 3.12 -15.38 1.11
CA GLU A 82 1.96 -15.71 0.28
C GLU A 82 1.55 -14.52 -0.58
N GLU A 83 1.27 -13.37 0.04
CA GLU A 83 0.81 -12.16 -0.65
C GLU A 83 1.87 -11.60 -1.62
N LEU A 84 3.17 -11.72 -1.29
CA LEU A 84 4.24 -11.37 -2.23
C LEU A 84 4.24 -12.28 -3.48
N GLY A 85 3.84 -13.54 -3.32
CA GLY A 85 3.67 -14.49 -4.42
C GLY A 85 2.49 -14.11 -5.31
N ASP A 86 1.35 -13.74 -4.71
CA ASP A 86 0.14 -13.36 -5.44
C ASP A 86 0.31 -12.04 -6.19
N LEU A 87 0.94 -11.04 -5.56
CA LEU A 87 1.31 -9.80 -6.23
C LEU A 87 2.29 -10.05 -7.40
N LEU A 88 3.26 -10.95 -7.24
CA LEU A 88 4.19 -11.33 -8.31
C LEU A 88 3.48 -12.06 -9.46
N MET A 89 2.53 -12.94 -9.14
CA MET A 89 1.71 -13.64 -10.12
C MET A 89 0.94 -12.63 -10.99
N LEU A 90 0.35 -11.60 -10.39
CA LEU A 90 -0.33 -10.55 -11.14
C LEU A 90 0.62 -9.78 -12.08
N VAL A 91 1.83 -9.46 -11.64
CA VAL A 91 2.86 -8.84 -12.50
C VAL A 91 3.16 -9.73 -13.71
N VAL A 92 3.32 -11.04 -13.49
CA VAL A 92 3.54 -12.01 -14.57
C VAL A 92 2.34 -12.12 -15.51
N MET A 93 1.11 -12.13 -14.99
CA MET A 93 -0.11 -12.16 -15.80
C MET A 93 -0.25 -10.93 -16.69
N HIS A 94 0.02 -9.72 -16.17
CA HIS A 94 0.06 -8.51 -16.99
C HIS A 94 1.14 -8.59 -18.08
N ALA A 95 2.34 -9.08 -17.77
CA ALA A 95 3.39 -9.25 -18.77
C ALA A 95 3.02 -10.29 -19.85
N GLN A 96 2.33 -11.37 -19.46
CA GLN A 96 1.84 -12.39 -20.37
C GLN A 96 0.75 -11.85 -21.32
N ILE A 97 -0.23 -11.11 -20.80
CA ILE A 97 -1.25 -10.42 -21.61
C ILE A 97 -0.59 -9.45 -22.62
N ALA A 98 0.42 -8.69 -22.18
CA ALA A 98 1.14 -7.77 -23.05
C ALA A 98 1.93 -8.50 -24.15
N ALA A 99 2.51 -9.66 -23.83
CA ALA A 99 3.26 -10.48 -24.78
C ALA A 99 2.35 -11.07 -25.86
N GLU A 100 1.17 -11.57 -25.47
CA GLU A 100 0.12 -12.06 -26.39
C GLU A 100 -0.35 -10.97 -27.35
N ALA A 101 -0.40 -9.72 -26.89
CA ALA A 101 -0.72 -8.56 -27.72
C ALA A 101 0.47 -8.02 -28.55
N GLY A 102 1.63 -8.67 -28.50
CA GLY A 102 2.85 -8.26 -29.23
C GLY A 102 3.41 -6.90 -28.78
N ARG A 103 3.22 -6.51 -27.51
CA ARG A 103 3.64 -5.21 -26.97
C ARG A 103 4.99 -5.27 -26.28
N PHE A 104 5.08 -6.05 -25.21
CA PHE A 104 6.30 -6.30 -24.43
C PHE A 104 6.14 -7.61 -23.65
N ASN A 105 7.24 -8.16 -23.13
CA ASN A 105 7.23 -9.31 -22.24
C ASN A 105 7.88 -8.98 -20.88
N ILE A 106 7.89 -9.96 -19.97
CA ILE A 106 8.45 -9.79 -18.63
C ILE A 106 9.94 -9.42 -18.64
N GLY A 107 10.70 -9.89 -19.64
CA GLY A 107 12.11 -9.55 -19.82
C GLY A 107 12.31 -8.05 -20.12
N ASP A 108 11.43 -7.44 -20.91
CA ASP A 108 11.46 -5.99 -21.19
C ASP A 108 11.18 -5.17 -19.92
N ALA A 109 10.22 -5.61 -19.10
CA ALA A 109 9.93 -4.98 -17.81
C ALA A 109 11.12 -5.09 -16.84
N LEU A 110 11.73 -6.28 -16.73
CA LEU A 110 12.94 -6.52 -15.92
C LEU A 110 14.12 -5.68 -16.41
N HIS A 111 14.34 -5.60 -17.72
CA HIS A 111 15.37 -4.74 -18.29
C HIS A 111 15.15 -3.27 -17.92
N SER A 112 13.91 -2.79 -18.02
CA SER A 112 13.54 -1.40 -17.73
C SER A 112 13.79 -1.04 -16.26
N ILE A 113 13.42 -1.91 -15.31
CA ILE A 113 13.66 -1.65 -13.89
C ILE A 113 15.14 -1.79 -13.52
N ASN A 114 15.86 -2.78 -14.06
CA ASN A 114 17.28 -2.98 -13.79
C ASN A 114 18.11 -1.79 -14.30
N ALA A 115 17.89 -1.36 -15.54
CA ALA A 115 18.58 -0.19 -16.10
C ALA A 115 18.29 1.08 -15.29
N LYS A 116 17.04 1.28 -14.84
CA LYS A 116 16.65 2.40 -14.00
C LYS A 116 17.32 2.37 -12.63
N LEU A 117 17.33 1.21 -11.96
CA LEU A 117 17.93 1.05 -10.63
C LEU A 117 19.44 1.26 -10.67
N MET A 118 20.14 0.71 -11.67
CA MET A 118 21.58 0.93 -11.85
C MET A 118 21.88 2.42 -12.10
N ARG A 119 21.14 3.06 -13.02
CA ARG A 119 21.32 4.49 -13.33
C ARG A 119 21.09 5.39 -12.12
N ARG A 120 20.08 5.10 -11.29
CA ARG A 120 19.73 5.93 -10.13
C ARG A 120 20.55 5.63 -8.87
N HIS A 121 21.35 4.57 -8.88
CA HIS A 121 22.31 4.24 -7.82
C HIS A 121 23.75 4.22 -8.35
N PRO A 122 24.26 5.34 -8.91
CA PRO A 122 25.63 5.38 -9.40
C PRO A 122 26.65 5.23 -8.26
N HIS A 123 26.25 5.44 -7.01
CA HIS A 123 27.07 5.21 -5.82
C HIS A 123 27.21 3.73 -5.43
N VAL A 124 26.40 2.84 -6.01
CA VAL A 124 26.49 1.39 -5.81
C VAL A 124 27.05 0.71 -7.06
N PHE A 125 26.60 1.14 -8.25
CA PHE A 125 26.87 0.45 -9.53
C PHE A 125 27.78 1.23 -10.50
N GLY A 126 28.37 2.35 -10.05
CA GLY A 126 29.25 3.18 -10.88
C GLY A 126 30.19 4.03 -10.03
N ASP A 127 30.52 5.23 -10.51
CA ASP A 127 31.54 6.11 -9.91
C ASP A 127 30.95 7.21 -9.00
N GLY A 128 29.66 7.11 -8.62
CA GLY A 128 29.01 8.09 -7.75
C GLY A 128 29.47 7.98 -6.29
N VAL A 129 29.28 9.05 -5.52
CA VAL A 129 29.55 9.04 -4.06
C VAL A 129 28.33 9.54 -3.30
N ALA A 130 27.76 8.76 -2.39
CA ALA A 130 26.70 9.19 -1.48
C ALA A 130 26.87 8.40 -0.17
N ASN A 131 27.10 9.12 0.93
CA ASN A 131 27.50 8.52 2.20
C ASN A 131 26.38 8.54 3.25
N THR A 132 25.29 9.28 2.98
CA THR A 132 24.14 9.40 3.88
C THR A 132 22.83 9.10 3.14
N PRO A 133 21.79 8.61 3.85
CA PRO A 133 20.47 8.41 3.24
C PRO A 133 19.91 9.68 2.59
N ASP A 134 20.14 10.85 3.20
CA ASP A 134 19.68 12.13 2.66
C ASP A 134 20.39 12.49 1.34
N GLU A 135 21.71 12.24 1.24
CA GLU A 135 22.45 12.40 -0.03
C GLU A 135 21.95 11.45 -1.12
N VAL A 136 21.65 10.20 -0.76
CA VAL A 136 21.09 9.20 -1.69
C VAL A 136 19.73 9.66 -2.21
N LEU A 137 18.83 10.10 -1.33
CA LEU A 137 17.50 10.58 -1.68
C LEU A 137 17.55 11.83 -2.57
N ALA A 138 18.40 12.80 -2.24
CA ALA A 138 18.58 14.01 -3.04
C ALA A 138 19.04 13.68 -4.46
N ARG A 139 20.02 12.77 -4.60
CA ARG A 139 20.50 12.32 -5.92
C ARG A 139 19.43 11.53 -6.68
N TRP A 140 18.71 10.64 -6.01
CA TRP A 140 17.65 9.86 -6.63
C TRP A 140 16.58 10.76 -7.26
N GLU A 141 16.14 11.80 -6.55
CA GLU A 141 15.18 12.77 -7.10
C GLU A 141 15.79 13.62 -8.21
N SER A 142 17.08 13.99 -8.15
CA SER A 142 17.77 14.69 -9.25
C SER A 142 17.75 13.88 -10.55
N ILE A 143 18.22 12.63 -10.50
CA ILE A 143 18.28 11.74 -11.68
C ILE A 143 16.86 11.44 -12.19
N LYS A 144 15.89 11.27 -11.28
CA LYS A 144 14.49 11.08 -11.66
C LYS A 144 13.92 12.29 -12.41
N ASN A 145 14.27 13.51 -12.01
CA ASN A 145 13.83 14.72 -12.71
C ASN A 145 14.42 14.83 -14.12
N GLU A 146 15.67 14.40 -14.30
CA GLU A 146 16.31 14.34 -15.62
C GLU A 146 15.63 13.28 -16.52
N ASP A 147 15.26 12.13 -15.95
CA ASP A 147 14.59 11.04 -16.67
C ASP A 147 13.18 11.39 -17.18
N THR A 148 12.40 12.17 -16.42
CA THR A 148 10.98 12.39 -16.73
C THR A 148 10.74 13.45 -17.80
N GLY A 149 11.74 14.27 -18.13
CA GLY A 149 11.61 15.31 -19.16
C GLY A 149 10.54 16.38 -18.86
N CYS A 150 10.05 16.46 -17.61
CA CYS A 150 9.06 17.45 -17.19
C CYS A 150 9.67 18.85 -17.23
N ALA A 151 9.05 19.78 -17.95
CA ALA A 151 9.55 21.14 -18.08
C ALA A 151 9.13 22.02 -16.89
N THR A 152 7.97 21.74 -16.30
CA THR A 152 7.39 22.54 -15.21
C THR A 152 7.03 21.71 -13.97
N ILE A 153 6.80 22.39 -12.84
CA ILE A 153 6.29 21.75 -11.62
C ILE A 153 4.86 21.24 -11.81
N ALA A 154 4.04 21.95 -12.58
CA ALA A 154 2.70 21.50 -12.93
C ALA A 154 2.77 20.16 -13.70
N ASP A 155 3.68 20.04 -14.67
CA ASP A 155 3.90 18.77 -15.38
C ASP A 155 4.25 17.66 -14.40
N LYS A 156 5.14 17.92 -13.42
CA LYS A 156 5.51 16.93 -12.41
C LYS A 156 4.33 16.50 -11.55
N ILE A 157 3.45 17.44 -11.18
CA ILE A 157 2.23 17.18 -10.42
C ILE A 157 1.25 16.34 -11.27
N ASP A 158 1.10 16.65 -12.55
CA ASP A 158 0.23 15.90 -13.46
C ASP A 158 0.72 14.46 -13.70
N HIS A 159 2.02 14.21 -13.55
CA HIS A 159 2.59 12.86 -13.60
C HIS A 159 2.37 12.04 -12.30
N ILE A 160 1.82 12.63 -11.24
CA ILE A 160 1.45 11.90 -10.03
C ILE A 160 0.21 11.05 -10.36
N PRO A 161 0.26 9.72 -10.21
CA PRO A 161 -0.86 8.87 -10.60
C PRO A 161 -2.15 9.26 -9.89
N ALA A 162 -3.20 9.54 -10.67
CA ALA A 162 -4.52 9.91 -10.15
C ALA A 162 -5.19 8.79 -9.34
N ALA A 163 -4.80 7.54 -9.58
CA ALA A 163 -5.31 6.36 -8.88
C ALA A 163 -4.73 6.17 -7.47
N LEU A 164 -3.76 6.98 -7.04
CA LEU A 164 -3.25 6.91 -5.67
C LEU A 164 -4.35 7.25 -4.66
N PRO A 165 -4.32 6.62 -3.47
CA PRO A 165 -5.12 7.06 -2.34
C PRO A 165 -4.98 8.56 -2.07
N ALA A 166 -6.06 9.19 -1.62
CA ALA A 166 -6.16 10.66 -1.60
C ALA A 166 -5.07 11.31 -0.73
N LEU A 167 -4.76 10.75 0.46
CA LEU A 167 -3.75 11.33 1.36
C LEU A 167 -2.35 11.12 0.79
N SER A 168 -2.07 9.92 0.25
CA SER A 168 -0.82 9.63 -0.46
C SER A 168 -0.60 10.56 -1.66
N ARG A 169 -1.65 10.84 -2.44
CA ARG A 169 -1.59 11.75 -3.57
C ARG A 169 -1.34 13.19 -3.10
N ALA A 170 -2.08 13.67 -2.10
CA ALA A 170 -1.89 14.99 -1.51
C ALA A 170 -0.46 15.20 -1.00
N ALA A 171 0.10 14.21 -0.28
CA ALA A 171 1.47 14.26 0.21
C ALA A 171 2.50 14.38 -0.93
N LYS A 172 2.30 13.66 -2.04
CA LYS A 172 3.17 13.77 -3.24
C LYS A 172 3.03 15.11 -3.95
N VAL A 173 1.82 15.65 -4.05
CA VAL A 173 1.57 16.98 -4.64
C VAL A 173 2.29 18.04 -3.80
N GLN A 174 2.11 18.04 -2.48
CA GLN A 174 2.77 18.96 -1.56
C GLN A 174 4.30 18.81 -1.60
N LYS A 175 4.83 17.58 -1.58
CA LYS A 175 6.28 17.33 -1.71
C LYS A 175 6.83 17.88 -3.03
N THR A 176 6.07 17.79 -4.11
CA THR A 176 6.49 18.31 -5.42
C THR A 176 6.49 19.83 -5.43
N ALA A 177 5.47 20.49 -4.88
CA ALA A 177 5.43 21.94 -4.71
C ALA A 177 6.58 22.46 -3.82
N ALA A 178 6.91 21.73 -2.75
CA ALA A 178 8.00 22.06 -1.84
C ALA A 178 9.38 22.12 -2.52
N THR A 179 9.58 21.42 -3.65
CA THR A 179 10.86 21.44 -4.38
C THR A 179 11.23 22.81 -4.95
N VAL A 180 10.26 23.73 -5.09
CA VAL A 180 10.49 25.12 -5.51
C VAL A 180 10.34 26.12 -4.36
N GLY A 181 10.34 25.63 -3.12
CA GLY A 181 10.21 26.46 -1.92
C GLY A 181 8.78 26.87 -1.57
N PHE A 182 7.77 26.31 -2.24
CA PHE A 182 6.37 26.51 -1.85
C PHE A 182 6.01 25.54 -0.71
N ASP A 183 6.50 25.83 0.50
CA ASP A 183 6.30 25.00 1.69
C ASP A 183 6.45 25.80 2.99
N TRP A 184 6.01 25.23 4.12
CA TRP A 184 6.24 25.76 5.46
C TRP A 184 7.61 25.34 6.00
N GLU A 185 8.17 26.14 6.92
CA GLU A 185 9.49 25.89 7.51
C GLU A 185 9.46 24.78 8.56
N SER A 186 8.34 24.61 9.29
CA SER A 186 8.20 23.60 10.31
C SER A 186 6.79 22.99 10.38
N PRO A 187 6.64 21.79 10.98
CA PRO A 187 5.32 21.21 11.25
C PRO A 187 4.43 22.12 12.10
N THR A 188 5.01 22.86 13.06
CA THR A 188 4.28 23.78 13.93
C THR A 188 3.66 24.93 13.14
N ASP A 189 4.38 25.44 12.14
CA ASP A 189 3.86 26.51 11.27
C ASP A 189 2.67 26.00 10.43
N ALA A 190 2.77 24.77 9.92
CA ALA A 190 1.68 24.15 9.18
C ALA A 190 0.42 23.87 10.04
N VAL A 191 0.56 23.68 11.36
CA VAL A 191 -0.60 23.51 12.27
C VAL A 191 -1.47 24.76 12.31
N HIS A 192 -0.91 25.96 12.12
CA HIS A 192 -1.72 27.18 12.06
C HIS A 192 -2.73 27.13 10.90
N LYS A 193 -2.36 26.55 9.76
CA LYS A 193 -3.28 26.34 8.64
C LYS A 193 -4.37 25.33 9.02
N VAL A 194 -4.05 24.23 9.70
CA VAL A 194 -5.08 23.29 10.20
C VAL A 194 -6.10 23.99 11.11
N VAL A 195 -5.66 24.88 11.99
CA VAL A 195 -6.56 25.66 12.87
C VAL A 195 -7.43 26.63 12.09
N GLU A 196 -6.91 27.23 11.02
CA GLU A 196 -7.66 28.06 10.08
C GLU A 196 -8.76 27.24 9.39
N GLU A 197 -8.42 26.11 8.78
CA GLU A 197 -9.37 25.23 8.09
C GLU A 197 -10.48 24.70 9.03
N VAL A 198 -10.16 24.41 10.30
CA VAL A 198 -11.17 24.04 11.32
C VAL A 198 -12.21 25.16 11.53
N ARG A 199 -11.78 26.42 11.48
CA ARG A 199 -12.70 27.56 11.61
C ARG A 199 -13.57 27.67 10.37
N GLU A 200 -13.00 27.52 9.17
CA GLU A 200 -13.74 27.58 7.91
C GLU A 200 -14.79 26.45 7.82
N VAL A 201 -14.45 25.22 8.23
CA VAL A 201 -15.42 24.13 8.39
C VAL A 201 -16.52 24.49 9.39
N SER A 202 -16.18 25.10 10.53
CA SER A 202 -17.15 25.49 11.56
C SER A 202 -18.12 26.57 11.06
N GLU A 203 -17.62 27.53 10.28
CA GLU A 203 -18.44 28.55 9.62
C GLU A 203 -19.34 27.96 8.55
N ALA A 204 -18.83 27.02 7.75
CA ALA A 204 -19.59 26.33 6.71
C ALA A 204 -20.70 25.45 7.29
N LEU A 205 -20.49 24.80 8.45
CA LEU A 205 -21.52 24.04 9.18
C LEU A 205 -22.70 24.93 9.63
N GLY A 206 -22.45 26.21 9.90
CA GLY A 206 -23.49 27.19 10.22
C GLY A 206 -24.32 27.65 9.00
N GLN A 207 -23.90 27.27 7.79
CA GLN A 207 -24.54 27.64 6.52
C GLN A 207 -25.26 26.44 5.91
N SER A 208 -26.25 26.68 5.04
CA SER A 208 -26.99 25.59 4.35
C SER A 208 -26.33 25.12 3.05
N SER A 209 -25.03 25.38 2.85
CA SER A 209 -24.30 25.03 1.62
C SER A 209 -23.47 23.74 1.80
N SER A 210 -23.99 22.63 1.29
CA SER A 210 -23.29 21.33 1.32
C SER A 210 -22.02 21.32 0.48
N GLU A 211 -21.96 22.11 -0.60
CA GLU A 211 -20.78 22.18 -1.47
C GLU A 211 -19.62 22.89 -0.76
N LYS A 212 -19.91 24.01 -0.09
CA LYS A 212 -18.88 24.75 0.65
C LYS A 212 -18.33 23.91 1.80
N LEU A 213 -19.19 23.23 2.56
CA LEU A 213 -18.74 22.32 3.61
C LEU A 213 -17.82 21.21 3.06
N SER A 214 -18.13 20.66 1.89
CA SER A 214 -17.28 19.62 1.27
C SER A 214 -15.91 20.16 0.84
N GLU A 215 -15.85 21.42 0.37
CA GLU A 215 -14.59 22.11 0.03
C GLU A 215 -13.72 22.28 1.27
N GLU A 216 -14.26 22.90 2.33
CA GLU A 216 -13.51 23.16 3.58
C GLU A 216 -13.05 21.87 4.28
N LEU A 217 -13.87 20.81 4.24
CA LEU A 217 -13.45 19.50 4.75
C LEU A 217 -12.28 18.92 3.93
N GLY A 218 -12.27 19.14 2.62
CA GLY A 218 -11.17 18.75 1.74
C GLY A 218 -9.88 19.49 2.09
N ASP A 219 -9.96 20.81 2.26
CA ASP A 219 -8.82 21.65 2.59
C ASP A 219 -8.28 21.38 4.00
N LEU A 220 -9.16 21.10 4.97
CA LEU A 220 -8.76 20.59 6.30
C LEU A 220 -7.95 19.29 6.20
N LEU A 221 -8.44 18.29 5.44
CA LEU A 221 -7.71 17.04 5.24
C LEU A 221 -6.36 17.28 4.55
N PHE A 222 -6.33 18.16 3.54
CA PHE A 222 -5.11 18.53 2.84
C PHE A 222 -4.09 19.21 3.77
N ALA A 223 -4.53 20.12 4.64
CA ALA A 223 -3.68 20.77 5.63
C ALA A 223 -3.11 19.76 6.66
N VAL A 224 -3.92 18.80 7.12
CA VAL A 224 -3.45 17.73 8.02
C VAL A 224 -2.38 16.86 7.37
N VAL A 225 -2.54 16.52 6.08
CA VAL A 225 -1.51 15.78 5.32
C VAL A 225 -0.18 16.55 5.30
N ASN A 226 -0.24 17.87 5.24
CA ASN A 226 0.96 18.71 5.20
C ASN A 226 1.74 18.66 6.52
N VAL A 227 1.03 18.70 7.66
CA VAL A 227 1.62 18.52 8.99
C VAL A 227 2.28 17.15 9.11
N ALA A 228 1.61 16.09 8.66
CA ALA A 228 2.15 14.73 8.66
C ALA A 228 3.44 14.65 7.81
N ARG A 229 3.41 15.19 6.58
CA ARG A 229 4.56 15.21 5.66
C ARG A 229 5.77 15.92 6.27
N LEU A 230 5.59 17.11 6.84
CA LEU A 230 6.67 17.86 7.50
C LEU A 230 7.20 17.13 8.75
N SER A 231 6.34 16.36 9.41
CA SER A 231 6.71 15.50 10.53
C SER A 231 7.35 14.17 10.12
N ARG A 232 7.56 13.93 8.80
CA ARG A 232 8.05 12.68 8.22
C ARG A 232 7.16 11.47 8.55
N ILE A 233 5.85 11.70 8.67
CA ILE A 233 4.82 10.69 8.90
C ILE A 233 4.05 10.49 7.59
N ASP A 234 3.83 9.23 7.20
CA ASP A 234 2.93 8.89 6.10
C ASP A 234 1.48 9.04 6.58
N ALA A 235 0.75 10.01 6.01
CA ALA A 235 -0.62 10.34 6.43
C ALA A 235 -1.62 9.20 6.15
N GLU A 236 -1.42 8.47 5.06
CA GLU A 236 -2.29 7.34 4.68
C GLU A 236 -2.13 6.20 5.70
N ASP A 237 -0.88 5.86 6.01
CA ASP A 237 -0.56 4.84 7.00
C ASP A 237 -1.00 5.25 8.42
N ALA A 238 -0.80 6.51 8.81
CA ALA A 238 -1.24 7.01 10.10
C ALA A 238 -2.76 6.87 10.29
N LEU A 239 -3.54 7.18 9.25
CA LEU A 239 -5.00 7.02 9.29
C LEU A 239 -5.39 5.53 9.32
N ARG A 240 -4.71 4.67 8.54
CA ARG A 240 -4.92 3.21 8.57
C ARG A 240 -4.67 2.64 9.97
N GLN A 241 -3.56 2.99 10.61
CA GLN A 241 -3.25 2.56 11.97
C GLN A 241 -4.28 3.07 12.99
N ALA A 242 -4.70 4.33 12.88
CA ALA A 242 -5.75 4.89 13.74
C ALA A 242 -7.08 4.15 13.59
N THR A 243 -7.45 3.80 12.35
CA THR A 243 -8.66 3.05 12.01
C THR A 243 -8.60 1.63 12.56
N ARG A 244 -7.47 0.93 12.38
CA ARG A 244 -7.25 -0.41 12.94
C ARG A 244 -7.33 -0.41 14.47
N LYS A 245 -6.72 0.57 15.13
CA LYS A 245 -6.83 0.76 16.58
C LYS A 245 -8.29 0.97 17.01
N PHE A 246 -9.05 1.79 16.28
CA PHE A 246 -10.46 2.01 16.58
C PHE A 246 -11.27 0.72 16.46
N ALA A 247 -11.12 -0.01 15.35
CA ALA A 247 -11.84 -1.27 15.10
C ALA A 247 -11.53 -2.33 16.17
N ARG A 248 -10.24 -2.49 16.53
CA ARG A 248 -9.82 -3.40 17.60
C ARG A 248 -10.47 -3.05 18.95
N ARG A 249 -10.44 -1.77 19.34
CA ARG A 249 -11.07 -1.31 20.59
C ARG A 249 -12.56 -1.54 20.58
N PHE A 250 -13.23 -1.23 19.46
CA PHE A 250 -14.67 -1.41 19.33
C PHE A 250 -15.07 -2.89 19.44
N ALA A 251 -14.30 -3.80 18.83
CA ALA A 251 -14.51 -5.24 18.99
C ALA A 251 -14.36 -5.70 20.44
N GLU A 252 -13.40 -5.14 21.20
CA GLU A 252 -13.27 -5.45 22.63
C GLU A 252 -14.44 -4.87 23.46
N VAL A 253 -14.92 -3.67 23.12
CA VAL A 253 -16.14 -3.09 23.73
C VAL A 253 -17.33 -4.02 23.52
N GLU A 254 -17.53 -4.54 22.31
CA GLU A 254 -18.61 -5.48 22.00
C GLU A 254 -18.48 -6.80 22.78
N GLN A 255 -17.27 -7.35 22.88
CA GLN A 255 -17.01 -8.56 23.66
C GLN A 255 -17.31 -8.36 25.15
N ARG A 256 -16.94 -7.20 25.72
CA ARG A 256 -17.23 -6.86 27.12
C ARG A 256 -18.73 -6.67 27.36
N ALA A 257 -19.40 -5.93 26.49
CA ALA A 257 -20.86 -5.76 26.56
C ALA A 257 -21.57 -7.12 26.56
N THR A 258 -21.16 -8.01 25.66
CA THR A 258 -21.70 -9.37 25.54
C THR A 258 -21.42 -10.19 26.81
N ALA A 259 -20.21 -10.10 27.39
CA ALA A 259 -19.86 -10.78 28.63
C ALA A 259 -20.66 -10.28 29.84
N GLU A 260 -21.07 -9.01 29.82
CA GLU A 260 -21.98 -8.40 30.81
C GLU A 260 -23.46 -8.71 30.55
N GLY A 261 -23.78 -9.50 29.51
CA GLY A 261 -25.13 -9.92 29.17
C GLY A 261 -25.95 -8.85 28.44
N SER A 262 -25.29 -7.82 27.89
CA SER A 262 -25.92 -6.75 27.12
C SER A 262 -25.54 -6.80 25.64
N LEU A 263 -26.43 -6.30 24.79
CA LEU A 263 -26.13 -6.07 23.37
C LEU A 263 -25.83 -4.58 23.18
N LEU A 264 -24.82 -4.26 22.36
CA LEU A 264 -24.49 -2.85 22.07
C LEU A 264 -25.70 -2.07 21.55
N SER A 265 -26.55 -2.67 20.72
CA SER A 265 -27.78 -2.05 20.22
C SER A 265 -28.76 -1.60 21.31
N CYS A 266 -28.62 -2.11 22.54
CA CYS A 266 -29.47 -1.81 23.68
C CYS A 266 -28.80 -0.83 24.67
N MET A 267 -27.56 -0.42 24.43
CA MET A 267 -26.81 0.48 25.31
C MET A 267 -26.93 1.93 24.86
N GLY A 268 -26.90 2.86 25.81
CA GLY A 268 -26.74 4.29 25.53
C GLY A 268 -25.28 4.65 25.25
N LEU A 269 -25.06 5.78 24.57
CA LEU A 269 -23.71 6.28 24.26
C LEU A 269 -22.82 6.38 25.50
N SER A 270 -23.36 6.89 26.62
CA SER A 270 -22.61 7.01 27.87
C SER A 270 -22.18 5.66 28.46
N GLU A 271 -22.92 4.59 28.21
CA GLU A 271 -22.55 3.24 28.67
C GLU A 271 -21.48 2.64 27.76
N MET A 272 -21.60 2.83 26.44
CA MET A 272 -20.57 2.46 25.47
C MET A 272 -19.26 3.21 25.73
N ASP A 273 -19.32 4.51 26.04
CA ASP A 273 -18.15 5.33 26.35
C ASP A 273 -17.41 4.83 27.60
N LYS A 274 -18.13 4.34 28.63
CA LYS A 274 -17.50 3.73 29.81
C LYS A 274 -16.74 2.46 29.44
N LEU A 275 -17.34 1.59 28.64
CA LEU A 275 -16.66 0.40 28.14
C LEU A 275 -15.43 0.79 27.29
N TRP A 276 -15.56 1.78 26.42
CA TRP A 276 -14.49 2.28 25.58
C TRP A 276 -13.29 2.81 26.38
N GLU A 277 -13.53 3.65 27.39
CA GLU A 277 -12.45 4.16 28.25
C GLU A 277 -11.79 3.02 29.03
N SER A 278 -12.56 2.04 29.52
CA SER A 278 -12.01 0.85 30.19
C SER A 278 -11.17 -0.06 29.28
N VAL A 279 -11.40 -0.03 27.97
CA VAL A 279 -10.56 -0.71 26.96
C VAL A 279 -9.28 0.08 26.73
N LYS A 280 -9.37 1.41 26.62
CA LYS A 280 -8.21 2.29 26.44
C LYS A 280 -7.19 2.19 27.58
N GLU A 281 -7.66 2.19 28.82
CA GLU A 281 -6.80 2.09 30.01
C GLU A 281 -6.01 0.78 30.03
N LYS A 282 -6.62 -0.32 29.60
CA LYS A 282 -5.96 -1.64 29.55
C LYS A 282 -4.91 -1.73 28.44
N GLU A 283 -5.11 -1.05 27.30
CA GLU A 283 -4.16 -1.06 26.19
C GLU A 283 -2.93 -0.18 26.42
N SER A 284 -3.04 0.93 27.18
CA SER A 284 -1.91 1.84 27.42
C SER A 284 -0.72 1.19 28.14
N ASP A 285 -0.93 0.04 28.78
CA ASP A 285 0.10 -0.77 29.43
C ASP A 285 0.83 -1.73 28.47
N SER A 286 0.42 -1.80 27.21
CA SER A 286 1.04 -2.63 26.18
C SER A 286 1.78 -1.78 25.14
N VAL A 287 3.11 -1.96 25.04
CA VAL A 287 3.90 -1.37 23.97
C VAL A 287 3.56 -2.09 22.66
N PRO A 288 3.29 -1.37 21.54
CA PRO A 288 3.09 -2.01 20.26
C PRO A 288 4.37 -2.75 19.86
N ASP A 289 4.28 -4.06 19.70
CA ASP A 289 5.36 -4.88 19.18
C ASP A 289 5.69 -4.42 17.75
N GLN A 290 6.97 -4.21 17.42
CA GLN A 290 7.39 -3.98 16.04
C GLN A 290 7.80 -5.34 15.46
N PRO A 291 6.91 -6.03 14.74
CA PRO A 291 7.08 -7.45 14.51
C PRO A 291 8.23 -7.79 13.55
N TRP A 292 8.80 -6.78 12.89
CA TRP A 292 9.91 -6.93 11.93
C TRP A 292 11.22 -6.31 12.40
N GLN A 293 11.34 -5.87 13.65
CA GLN A 293 12.64 -5.42 14.15
C GLN A 293 13.63 -6.59 14.17
N VAL A 294 14.59 -6.56 13.25
CA VAL A 294 15.76 -7.41 13.28
C VAL A 294 16.70 -6.83 14.32
N ASP A 295 17.07 -7.62 15.34
CA ASP A 295 18.02 -7.22 16.38
C ASP A 295 19.21 -6.45 15.78
N GLY A 296 19.37 -5.21 16.24
CA GLY A 296 20.33 -4.25 15.72
C GLY A 296 21.77 -4.77 15.80
N SER A 297 22.28 -5.25 14.68
CA SER A 297 23.71 -5.22 14.39
C SER A 297 23.90 -4.26 13.23
N PRO A 298 24.77 -3.23 13.33
CA PRO A 298 25.12 -2.41 12.18
C PRO A 298 25.69 -3.35 11.13
N ARG A 299 25.07 -3.39 9.94
CA ARG A 299 25.70 -3.97 8.76
C ARG A 299 26.85 -3.03 8.42
N GLY A 300 28.06 -3.42 8.84
CA GLY A 300 29.31 -2.71 8.56
C GLY A 300 29.71 -2.76 7.10
#